data_AF-A0AAV6XVE1-F1
#
_entry.id   AF-A0AAV6XVE1-F1
#
_cell.length_a   1.000
_cell.length_b   1.000
_cell.length_c   1.000
_cell.angle_alpha   90.00
_cell.angle_beta   90.00
_cell.angle_gamma   90.00
#
_symmetry.space_group_name_H-M   'P 1'
#
loop_
_entity.id
_entity.type
_entity.pdbx_description
1 polymer ?
#
loop_
_entity_poly.entity_id
_entity_poly.type
_entity_poly.pdbx_seq_one_letter_code
_entity_poly.pdbx_strand_id
1 'polypeptide(L)'
;MVFTGSEVSWTCIADAVDSDLLADHFVWAATDPKPKNQTFNINNGDVFKWKHLWSVLAQQFDLEATAVVYKEPLALLLEDLMKDKDSALTDIAAF
;
A
#
# COMPACT_ATOMS: atom_id res chain seq x y z
N MET A 1 2.64 15.57 3.48
CA MET A 1 3.06 14.25 2.97
C MET A 1 2.83 14.17 1.48
N VAL A 2 3.92 14.20 0.71
CA VAL A 2 3.91 14.21 -0.76
C VAL A 2 3.74 12.79 -1.30
N PHE A 3 2.80 12.58 -2.23
CA PHE A 3 2.66 11.30 -2.94
C PHE A 3 3.76 11.14 -4.01
N THR A 4 4.43 9.99 -4.03
CA THR A 4 5.61 9.71 -4.90
C THR A 4 5.31 8.72 -6.03
N GLY A 5 4.03 8.40 -6.27
CA GLY A 5 3.60 7.52 -7.36
C GLY A 5 3.16 8.28 -8.62
N SER A 6 2.92 7.55 -9.71
CA SER A 6 2.46 8.11 -10.98
C SER A 6 1.01 8.61 -10.91
N GLU A 7 0.62 9.46 -11.87
CA GLU A 7 -0.76 9.90 -12.06
C GLU A 7 -1.72 8.71 -12.24
N VAL A 8 -1.26 7.65 -12.90
CA VAL A 8 -2.03 6.41 -13.08
C VAL A 8 -2.35 5.79 -11.72
N SER A 9 -1.34 5.56 -10.87
CA SER A 9 -1.55 5.02 -9.53
C SER A 9 -2.44 5.91 -8.66
N TRP A 10 -2.34 7.24 -8.80
CA TRP A 10 -3.16 8.19 -8.05
C TRP A 10 -4.66 8.10 -8.39
N THR A 11 -4.98 7.84 -9.66
CA THR A 11 -6.35 7.95 -10.21
C THR A 11 -7.03 6.61 -10.45
N CYS A 12 -6.25 5.53 -10.62
CA CYS A 12 -6.74 4.19 -10.88
C CYS A 12 -7.53 3.62 -9.70
N ILE A 13 -8.26 2.55 -10.00
CA ILE A 13 -8.88 1.70 -8.99
C ILE A 13 -7.85 0.62 -8.65
N ALA A 14 -7.57 0.46 -7.37
CA ALA A 14 -6.67 -0.55 -6.83
C ALA A 14 -7.43 -1.44 -5.83
N ASP A 15 -6.96 -2.67 -5.66
CA ASP A 15 -7.36 -3.58 -4.60
C ASP A 15 -6.14 -4.00 -3.78
N ALA A 16 -6.40 -4.61 -2.63
CA ALA A 16 -5.39 -5.16 -1.74
C ALA A 16 -5.95 -6.42 -1.06
N VAL A 17 -5.08 -7.14 -0.39
CA VAL A 17 -5.46 -8.25 0.49
C VAL A 17 -4.89 -7.99 1.87
N ASP A 18 -5.76 -8.07 2.87
CA ASP A 18 -5.39 -8.06 4.27
C ASP A 18 -4.61 -9.35 4.61
N SER A 19 -3.56 -9.23 5.42
CA SER A 19 -2.69 -10.37 5.74
C SER A 19 -3.38 -11.46 6.56
N ASP A 20 -4.31 -11.09 7.44
CA ASP A 20 -5.06 -12.04 8.25
C ASP A 20 -6.07 -12.77 7.37
N LEU A 21 -6.74 -12.04 6.46
CA LEU A 21 -7.62 -12.65 5.45
C LEU A 21 -6.85 -13.63 4.54
N LEU A 22 -5.63 -13.28 4.13
CA LEU A 22 -4.78 -14.18 3.34
C LEU A 22 -4.39 -15.43 4.15
N ALA A 23 -4.06 -15.28 5.42
CA ALA A 23 -3.75 -16.41 6.30
C ALA A 23 -4.96 -17.35 6.47
N ASP A 24 -6.15 -16.78 6.69
CA ASP A 24 -7.40 -17.53 6.76
C ASP A 24 -7.69 -18.26 5.45
N HIS A 25 -7.40 -17.65 4.30
CA HIS A 25 -7.53 -18.29 3.00
C HIS A 25 -6.61 -19.52 2.86
N PHE A 26 -5.37 -19.45 3.36
CA PHE A 26 -4.48 -20.61 3.40
C PHE A 26 -4.99 -21.72 4.32
N VAL A 27 -5.48 -21.37 5.51
CA VAL A 27 -6.05 -22.35 6.44
C VAL A 27 -7.26 -23.05 5.80
N TRP A 28 -8.15 -22.29 5.17
CA TRP A 28 -9.28 -22.85 4.44
C TRP A 28 -8.84 -23.78 3.31
N ALA A 29 -7.92 -23.34 2.45
CA ALA A 29 -7.44 -24.14 1.33
C ALA A 29 -6.74 -25.44 1.76
N ALA A 30 -6.08 -25.43 2.93
CA ALA A 30 -5.39 -26.59 3.49
C ALA A 30 -6.35 -27.60 4.18
N THR A 31 -7.50 -27.14 4.69
CA THR A 31 -8.36 -27.94 5.58
C THR A 31 -9.68 -28.36 4.94
N ASP A 32 -10.23 -27.60 4.00
CA ASP A 32 -11.46 -27.94 3.30
C ASP A 32 -11.16 -28.93 2.14
N PRO A 33 -11.92 -30.03 1.99
CA PRO A 33 -11.74 -30.94 0.85
C PRO A 33 -12.14 -30.33 -0.50
N LYS A 34 -13.01 -29.30 -0.54
CA LYS A 34 -13.52 -28.68 -1.77
C LYS A 34 -12.45 -27.95 -2.61
N PRO A 35 -11.57 -27.09 -2.04
CA PRO A 35 -10.58 -26.33 -2.82
C PRO A 35 -9.38 -27.15 -3.32
N LYS A 36 -9.35 -28.47 -3.13
CA LYS A 36 -8.18 -29.28 -3.49
C LYS A 36 -7.83 -29.16 -4.98
N ASN A 37 -6.53 -28.95 -5.25
CA ASN A 37 -5.94 -28.83 -6.59
C ASN A 37 -6.55 -27.70 -7.43
N GLN A 38 -6.97 -26.61 -6.79
CA GLN A 38 -7.46 -25.41 -7.45
C GLN A 38 -6.54 -24.22 -7.18
N THR A 39 -6.55 -23.26 -8.10
CA THR A 39 -5.89 -21.97 -7.95
C THR A 39 -6.95 -20.91 -7.70
N PHE A 40 -6.77 -20.11 -6.65
CA PHE A 40 -7.69 -19.03 -6.30
C PHE A 40 -6.95 -17.70 -6.18
N ASN A 41 -7.63 -16.64 -6.59
CA ASN A 41 -7.27 -15.28 -6.21
C ASN A 41 -7.99 -14.94 -4.90
N ILE A 42 -7.40 -14.05 -4.11
CA ILE A 42 -8.02 -13.50 -2.91
C ILE A 42 -7.66 -12.01 -2.81
N ASN A 43 -8.66 -11.20 -2.49
CA ASN A 43 -8.54 -9.79 -2.14
C ASN A 43 -9.60 -9.46 -1.08
N ASN A 44 -9.64 -8.22 -0.60
CA ASN A 44 -10.57 -7.78 0.45
C ASN A 44 -12.05 -7.77 0.03
N GLY A 45 -12.36 -7.99 -1.26
CA GLY A 45 -13.72 -7.89 -1.79
C GLY A 45 -14.17 -6.44 -2.03
N ASP A 46 -13.28 -5.46 -1.86
CA ASP A 46 -13.51 -4.04 -2.14
C ASP A 46 -12.39 -3.44 -3.00
N VAL A 47 -12.51 -2.14 -3.27
CA VAL A 47 -11.53 -1.38 -4.05
C VAL A 47 -11.31 0.00 -3.44
N PHE A 48 -10.15 0.58 -3.69
CA PHE A 48 -9.80 1.93 -3.25
C PHE A 48 -9.09 2.72 -4.35
N LYS A 49 -8.87 4.01 -4.07
CA LYS A 49 -7.98 4.87 -4.86
C LYS A 49 -6.87 5.36 -3.95
N TRP A 50 -5.63 5.34 -4.42
CA TRP A 50 -4.48 5.83 -3.66
C TRP A 50 -4.68 7.26 -3.16
N LYS A 51 -5.38 8.12 -3.93
CA LYS A 51 -5.70 9.48 -3.48
C LYS A 51 -6.50 9.56 -2.17
N HIS A 52 -7.38 8.61 -1.93
CA HIS A 52 -8.16 8.54 -0.69
C HIS A 52 -7.31 7.93 0.44
N LEU A 53 -6.64 6.81 0.15
CA LEU A 53 -5.81 6.13 1.14
C LEU A 53 -4.65 7.02 1.63
N TRP A 54 -4.03 7.80 0.75
CA TRP A 54 -2.95 8.73 1.10
C TRP A 54 -3.42 9.84 2.04
N SER A 55 -4.67 10.28 1.90
CA SER A 55 -5.27 11.26 2.81
C SER A 55 -5.46 10.67 4.21
N VAL A 56 -5.90 9.42 4.30
CA VAL A 56 -6.01 8.69 5.57
C VAL A 56 -4.62 8.51 6.20
N LEU A 57 -3.62 8.08 5.42
CA LEU A 57 -2.26 7.92 5.90
C LEU A 57 -1.70 9.23 6.45
N ALA A 58 -1.89 10.35 5.76
CA ALA A 58 -1.40 11.65 6.23
C ALA A 58 -2.04 12.04 7.58
N GLN A 59 -3.34 11.79 7.74
CA GLN A 59 -4.05 12.04 9.01
C GLN A 59 -3.52 11.17 10.15
N GLN A 60 -3.14 9.91 9.91
CA GLN A 60 -2.57 9.04 10.96
C GLN A 60 -1.23 9.55 11.50
N PHE A 61 -0.51 10.35 10.71
CA PHE A 61 0.77 10.96 11.10
C PHE A 61 0.64 12.45 11.44
N ASP A 62 -0.57 12.99 11.55
CA ASP A 62 -0.83 14.42 11.77
C ASP A 62 -0.15 15.33 10.72
N LEU A 63 -0.11 14.88 9.47
CA LEU A 63 0.46 15.60 8.32
C LEU A 63 -0.64 16.03 7.33
N GLU A 64 -0.38 17.11 6.58
CA GLU A 64 -1.22 17.50 5.46
C GLU A 64 -0.84 16.70 4.19
N ALA A 65 -1.81 16.03 3.56
CA ALA A 65 -1.58 15.33 2.29
C ALA A 65 -1.44 16.33 1.13
N THR A 66 -0.36 16.23 0.35
CA THR A 66 -0.16 17.02 -0.86
C THR A 66 0.03 16.10 -2.06
N ALA A 67 -0.79 16.30 -3.09
CA ALA A 67 -0.64 15.62 -4.36
C ALA A 67 0.20 16.50 -5.29
N VAL A 68 1.41 16.07 -5.61
CA VAL A 68 2.09 16.56 -6.80
C VAL A 68 1.79 15.54 -7.90
N VAL A 69 0.83 15.85 -8.77
CA VAL A 69 0.49 14.97 -9.89
C VAL A 69 1.57 15.14 -10.95
N TYR A 70 2.55 14.24 -10.93
CA TYR A 70 3.66 14.26 -11.89
C TYR A 70 3.20 13.82 -13.28
N LYS A 71 3.57 14.60 -14.29
CA LYS A 71 3.70 14.10 -15.66
C LYS A 71 5.04 13.40 -15.76
N GLU A 72 5.05 12.21 -16.36
CA GLU A 72 6.27 11.41 -16.55
C GLU A 72 7.41 12.22 -17.18
N PRO A 73 8.67 12.03 -16.73
CA PRO A 73 9.10 11.09 -15.68
C PRO A 73 8.74 11.56 -14.27
N LEU A 74 8.46 10.62 -13.36
CA LEU A 74 8.30 10.88 -11.93
C LEU A 74 9.50 11.65 -11.37
N ALA A 75 9.30 12.91 -10.99
CA ALA A 75 10.39 13.77 -10.55
C ALA A 75 10.87 13.50 -9.11
N LEU A 76 10.11 12.73 -8.31
CA LEU A 76 10.45 12.37 -6.92
C LEU A 76 10.18 10.88 -6.68
N LEU A 77 11.19 10.03 -6.85
CA LEU A 77 11.13 8.64 -6.42
C LEU A 77 11.29 8.55 -4.90
N LEU A 78 10.51 7.67 -4.26
CA LEU A 78 10.64 7.46 -2.81
C LEU A 78 12.04 6.98 -2.43
N GLU A 79 12.68 6.17 -3.28
CA GLU A 79 14.06 5.70 -3.11
C GLU A 79 15.03 6.88 -2.97
N ASP A 80 14.96 7.86 -3.87
CA ASP A 80 15.82 9.05 -3.82
C ASP A 80 15.54 9.91 -2.57
N LEU A 81 14.28 10.04 -2.16
CA LEU A 81 13.88 10.80 -0.97
C LEU A 81 14.32 10.15 0.35
N MET A 82 14.33 8.82 0.39
CA MET A 82 14.66 8.03 1.56
C MET A 82 16.13 7.64 1.62
N LYS A 83 16.91 7.99 0.58
CA LYS A 83 18.35 7.77 0.56
C LYS A 83 19.02 8.40 1.77
N ASP A 84 19.90 7.64 2.40
CA ASP A 84 20.68 8.03 3.58
C ASP A 84 19.83 8.43 4.81
N LYS A 85 18.58 7.93 4.92
CA LYS A 85 17.67 8.16 6.07
C LYS A 85 17.67 7.05 7.12
N ASP A 86 18.54 6.05 7.00
CA ASP A 86 18.59 4.90 7.91
C ASP A 86 18.82 5.29 9.38
N SER A 87 19.67 6.29 9.64
CA SER A 87 19.91 6.78 10.99
C SER A 87 18.66 7.41 11.61
N ALA A 88 17.95 8.24 10.85
CA ALA A 88 16.71 8.86 11.30
C ALA A 88 15.62 7.81 11.63
N LEU A 89 15.53 6.74 10.82
CA LEU A 89 14.60 5.63 11.09
C LEU A 89 14.98 4.85 12.35
N THR A 90 16.28 4.67 12.59
CA THR A 90 16.78 4.02 13.81
C THR A 90 16.40 4.81 15.05
N ASP A 91 16.55 6.14 15.01
CA ASP A 91 16.19 7.03 16.11
C ASP A 91 14.68 6.96 16.39
N ILE A 92 13.83 6.91 15.36
CA ILE A 92 12.37 6.78 15.50
C ILE A 92 11.98 5.42 16.11
N ALA A 93 12.61 4.33 15.67
CA ALA A 93 12.29 2.97 16.13
C ALA A 93 12.73 2.68 17.58
N ALA A 94 13.53 3.57 18.18
CA ALA A 94 13.98 3.47 19.56
C ALA A 94 12.99 4.03 20.60
N PHE A 95 11.90 4.67 20.15
CA PHE A 95 10.78 5.14 20.98
C PHE A 95 9.67 4.09 21.08
#